data_AF-A0A370AL68-F1
#
_entry.id   AF-A0A370AL68-F1
#
_cell.length_a   1.000
_cell.length_b   1.000
_cell.length_c   1.000
_cell.angle_alpha   90.00
_cell.angle_beta   90.00
_cell.angle_gamma   90.00
#
_symmetry.space_group_name_H-M   'P 1'
#
loop_
_entity.id
_entity.type
_entity.pdbx_description
1 polymer ?
#
loop_
_entity_poly.entity_id
_entity_poly.type
_entity_poly.pdbx_seq_one_letter_code
_entity_poly.pdbx_strand_id
1 'polypeptide(L)' 'AIGMFRMTDEAGGDDKLLCVPASDPRVEHLRDIHHVSEFDRLEIQHFFEVYKDLEPGKSVEGADWVGRTEAE' A
#
# COMPACT_ATOMS: atom_id res chain seq x y z
N ALA A 1 -3.28 -3.71 10.90
CA ALA A 1 -2.84 -3.82 9.50
C ALA A 1 -1.60 -4.72 9.45
N ILE A 2 -1.13 -5.09 8.25
CA ILE A 2 0.18 -5.78 8.09
C ILE A 2 1.23 -4.89 7.43
N GLY A 3 0.84 -3.72 6.92
CA GLY A 3 1.73 -2.72 6.35
C GLY A 3 0.94 -1.52 5.89
N MET A 4 1.63 -0.48 5.44
CA MET A 4 1.01 0.73 4.91
C MET A 4 1.78 1.22 3.69
N PHE A 5 1.04 1.56 2.64
CA PHE A 5 1.55 2.23 1.46
C PHE A 5 1.34 3.73 1.65
N ARG A 6 2.43 4.49 1.55
CA ARG A 6 2.42 5.95 1.67
C ARG A 6 2.61 6.54 0.29
N MET A 7 1.85 7.59 0.02
CA MET A 7 1.99 8.40 -1.19
C MET A 7 1.57 9.83 -0.90
N THR A 8 1.95 10.74 -1.78
CA THR A 8 1.44 12.12 -1.80
C THR A 8 0.67 12.32 -3.10
N ASP A 9 -0.56 12.82 -3.03
CA ASP A 9 -1.35 13.20 -4.19
C ASP A 9 -1.56 14.73 -4.26
N GLU A 10 -2.40 15.19 -5.17
CA GLU A 10 -2.71 16.60 -5.36
C GLU A 10 -3.27 17.31 -4.10
N ALA A 11 -3.81 16.55 -3.14
CA ALA A 11 -4.39 17.04 -1.90
C ALA A 11 -3.48 16.87 -0.67
N GLY A 12 -2.28 16.27 -0.83
CA GLY A 12 -1.32 16.03 0.24
C GLY A 12 -1.05 14.55 0.48
N GLY A 13 -0.67 14.19 1.71
CA GLY A 13 -0.38 12.80 2.06
C GLY A 13 -1.61 11.91 2.03
N ASP A 14 -1.48 10.72 1.44
CA ASP A 14 -2.52 9.70 1.29
C ASP A 14 -1.94 8.33 1.67
N ASP A 15 -2.29 7.88 2.87
CA ASP A 15 -1.83 6.62 3.45
C ASP A 15 -2.87 5.50 3.24
N LYS A 16 -2.43 4.33 2.78
CA LYS A 16 -3.29 3.17 2.50
C LYS A 16 -2.83 1.96 3.30
N LEU A 17 -3.69 1.49 4.22
CA LEU A 17 -3.42 0.29 5.00
C LEU A 17 -3.58 -0.98 4.17
N LEU A 18 -2.57 -1.86 4.20
CA LEU A 18 -2.68 -3.23 3.71
C LEU A 18 -3.07 -4.16 4.87
N CYS A 19 -4.15 -4.91 4.69
CA CYS A 19 -4.74 -5.76 5.73
C CYS A 19 -5.02 -7.17 5.22
N VAL A 20 -5.13 -8.11 6.16
CA VAL A 20 -5.58 -9.48 5.92
C VAL A 20 -6.73 -9.83 6.87
N PRO A 21 -7.60 -10.79 6.52
CA PRO A 21 -8.64 -11.27 7.44
C PRO A 21 -8.05 -11.77 8.77
N ALA A 22 -8.61 -11.30 9.90
CA ALA A 22 -8.01 -11.50 11.23
C ALA A 22 -7.98 -12.96 11.72
N SER A 23 -8.90 -13.81 11.25
CA SER A 23 -9.10 -15.17 11.77
C SER A 23 -9.05 -16.25 10.69
N ASP A 24 -8.43 -15.94 9.55
CA ASP A 24 -8.29 -16.90 8.46
C ASP A 24 -6.91 -17.58 8.53
N PRO A 25 -6.83 -18.89 8.85
CA PRO A 25 -5.57 -19.60 8.98
C PRO A 25 -4.75 -19.64 7.68
N ARG A 26 -5.39 -19.42 6.51
CA ARG A 26 -4.70 -19.41 5.22
C ARG A 26 -3.70 -18.26 5.09
N VAL A 27 -3.93 -17.17 5.79
CA VAL A 27 -3.12 -15.93 5.73
C VAL A 27 -2.43 -15.62 7.06
N GLU A 28 -2.45 -16.55 8.02
CA GLU A 28 -1.88 -16.35 9.35
C GLU A 28 -0.38 -16.01 9.33
N HIS A 29 0.34 -16.50 8.32
CA HIS A 29 1.77 -16.22 8.13
C HIS A 29 2.06 -14.79 7.67
N LEU A 30 1.06 -14.05 7.17
CA LEU A 30 1.22 -12.66 6.74
C LEU A 30 1.07 -11.73 7.95
N ARG A 31 2.20 -11.39 8.57
CA ARG A 31 2.24 -10.57 9.81
C ARG A 31 2.89 -9.20 9.63
N ASP A 32 3.47 -8.93 8.47
CA ASP A 32 4.23 -7.72 8.14
C ASP A 32 4.33 -7.59 6.62
N ILE A 33 4.70 -6.43 6.10
CA ILE A 33 4.72 -6.11 4.68
C ILE A 33 5.73 -6.96 3.92
N HIS A 34 6.85 -7.33 4.55
CA HIS A 34 7.87 -8.18 3.93
C HIS A 34 7.46 -9.65 3.79
N HIS A 35 6.36 -10.07 4.44
CA HIS A 35 5.78 -11.39 4.21
C HIS A 35 4.93 -11.45 2.92
N VAL A 36 4.53 -10.29 2.38
CA VAL A 36 3.81 -10.19 1.12
C VAL A 36 4.81 -10.27 -0.03
N SER A 37 4.47 -11.05 -1.06
CA SER A 37 5.26 -11.17 -2.29
C SER A 37 5.69 -9.79 -2.79
N GLU A 38 6.95 -9.68 -3.20
CA GLU A 38 7.46 -8.44 -3.79
C GLU A 38 6.67 -8.05 -5.04
N PHE A 39 6.27 -9.02 -5.86
CA PHE A 39 5.47 -8.75 -7.07
C PHE A 39 4.09 -8.19 -6.73
N ASP A 40 3.43 -8.69 -5.69
CA ASP A 40 2.13 -8.17 -5.26
C ASP A 40 2.28 -6.73 -4.74
N ARG A 41 3.35 -6.45 -3.98
CA ARG A 41 3.66 -5.09 -3.50
C ARG A 41 3.94 -4.13 -4.65
N LEU A 42 4.66 -4.59 -5.68
CA LEU A 42 4.96 -3.81 -6.89
C LEU A 42 3.70 -3.58 -7.73
N GLU A 43 2.82 -4.57 -7.86
CA GLU A 43 1.55 -4.43 -8.59
C GLU A 43 0.64 -3.38 -7.92
N ILE A 44 0.49 -3.46 -6.59
CA ILE A 44 -0.30 -2.49 -5.82
C ILE A 44 0.30 -1.08 -5.91
N GLN A 45 1.62 -0.96 -5.76
CA GLN A 45 2.33 0.32 -5.91
C GLN A 45 2.10 0.91 -7.29
N HIS A 46 2.34 0.12 -8.34
CA HIS A 46 2.20 0.58 -9.72
C HIS A 46 0.78 1.05 -10.02
N PHE A 47 -0.24 0.32 -9.54
CA PHE A 47 -1.63 0.73 -9.68
C PHE A 47 -1.85 2.16 -9.15
N PHE A 48 -1.42 2.45 -7.93
CA PHE A 48 -1.62 3.77 -7.35
C PHE A 48 -0.78 4.87 -7.99
N GLU A 49 0.39 4.54 -8.52
CA GLU A 49 1.25 5.50 -9.22
C GLU A 49 0.63 6.00 -10.54
N VAL A 50 -0.16 5.17 -11.25
CA VAL A 50 -0.58 5.49 -12.64
C VAL A 50 -2.10 5.59 -12.84
N TYR A 51 -2.94 5.14 -11.90
CA TYR A 51 -4.39 5.07 -12.15
C TYR A 51 -5.05 6.43 -12.40
N LYS A 52 -4.43 7.51 -11.93
CA LYS A 52 -4.89 8.90 -12.07
C LYS A 52 -4.28 9.62 -13.29
N ASP A 53 -3.42 8.98 -14.10
CA ASP A 53 -2.65 9.66 -15.14
C ASP A 53 -3.49 10.40 -16.19
N LEU A 54 -4.73 9.96 -16.40
CA LEU A 54 -5.67 10.57 -17.34
C LEU A 54 -6.70 11.50 -16.68
N GLU A 55 -6.60 11.71 -15.36
CA GLU A 55 -7.48 12.61 -14.61
C GLU A 55 -6.88 14.03 -14.59
N PRO A 56 -7.52 15.03 -15.23
CA PRO A 56 -6.95 16.37 -15.31
C PRO A 56 -6.73 17.00 -13.93
N GLY A 57 -5.50 17.46 -13.68
CA GLY A 57 -5.13 18.13 -12.43
C GLY A 57 -4.82 17.19 -11.26
N LYS A 58 -4.72 15.88 -11.50
CA LYS A 58 -4.29 14.90 -10.49
C LYS A 58 -2.87 14.43 -10.74
N SER A 59 -2.19 14.05 -9.66
CA SER A 59 -0.80 13.56 -9.69
C SER A 59 -0.53 12.69 -8.47
N VAL A 60 0.46 11.81 -8.58
CA VAL A 60 0.92 10.96 -7.49
C VAL A 60 2.45 11.03 -7.44
N GLU A 61 3.00 11.26 -6.25
CA GLU A 61 4.44 11.33 -6.00
C GLU A 61 4.81 10.66 -4.68
N GLY A 62 6.07 10.21 -4.56
CA GLY A 62 6.65 9.72 -3.30
C GLY A 62 5.96 8.48 -2.74
N ALA A 63 6.09 7.35 -3.45
CA ALA A 63 5.51 6.07 -3.07
C ALA A 63 6.49 5.18 -2.29
N ASP A 64 6.11 4.76 -1.08
CA ASP A 64 6.88 3.78 -0.29
C ASP A 64 6.01 2.86 0.57
N TRP A 65 6.57 1.70 0.90
CA TRP A 65 5.97 0.72 1.79
C TRP A 65 6.62 0.79 3.17
N VAL A 66 5.80 0.90 4.20
CA VAL A 66 6.24 0.76 5.60
C VAL A 66 5.65 -0.47 6.27
N GLY A 67 6.33 -0.90 7.32
CA GLY A 67 6.01 -2.11 8.06
C GLY A 67 4.76 -1.98 8.91
N ARG A 68 4.45 -3.06 9.62
CA ARG A 68 3.29 -3.12 10.50
C ARG A 68 3.31 -2.08 11.62
N THR A 69 4.49 -1.79 12.20
CA THR A 69 4.63 -0.87 13.35
C THR A 69 4.15 0.53 13.01
N GLU A 70 4.50 1.04 11.83
CA GLU A 70 4.08 2.36 11.36
C GLU A 70 2.62 2.40 10.89
N ALA A 71 2.01 1.22 10.69
CA ALA A 71 0.64 1.06 10.22
C ALA A 71 -0.38 0.86 11.35
N GLU A 72 0.07 0.75 12.61
CA GLU A 72 -0.75 0.64 13.83
C GLU A 72 -0.81 1.98 14.59
#